data_AF-K9YLY2-F1
#
_entry.id   AF-K9YLY2-F1
#
_cell.length_a   1.000
_cell.length_b   1.000
_cell.length_c   1.000
_cell.angle_alpha   90.00
_cell.angle_beta   90.00
_cell.angle_gamma   90.00
#
_symmetry.space_group_name_H-M   'P 1'
#
loop_
_entity.id
_entity.type
_entity.pdbx_description
1 polymer ?
#
loop_
_entity_poly.entity_id
_entity_poly.type
_entity_poly.pdbx_seq_one_letter_code
_entity_poly.pdbx_strand_id
1 'polypeptide(L)'
;MQEIKSHSHQTVEDYIERVTQFCQSGRKIPSPEELEKIVSEVGISPEEISLAQKQSQANFARAKGYFSLGHWDDAINELEEGLAFDPYNIEMIHFLISSYLGRWRETHQADDEQKIRMRIRQCLEIKPDDKESLQLLGQLHKSIKNRQIIHLSLGLFGILSIGTIIGLFALNNISLNIFNNRNEQIENVEQGLRDEIRRTQSNNIRRTEDIAQKVSNNENMIRSFNNRIRELEQKNQRLENDNQVLLQNNDNLNKRLEIIEQQLQEQLDQNLLE
;
A
#
# COMPACT_ATOMS: atom_id res chain seq x y z
N MET A 1 -33.50 4.56 -19.79
CA MET A 1 -32.30 3.83 -20.27
C MET A 1 -30.98 4.41 -19.73
N GLN A 2 -30.83 5.74 -19.58
CA GLN A 2 -29.66 6.32 -18.89
C GLN A 2 -29.63 6.01 -17.38
N GLU A 3 -30.76 6.10 -16.67
CA GLU A 3 -30.83 5.81 -15.21
C GLU A 3 -30.36 4.39 -14.84
N ILE A 4 -30.73 3.38 -15.63
CA ILE A 4 -30.33 1.97 -15.39
C ILE A 4 -28.80 1.81 -15.45
N LYS A 5 -28.13 2.51 -16.37
CA LYS A 5 -26.66 2.54 -16.42
C LYS A 5 -26.04 3.28 -15.24
N SER A 6 -26.69 4.34 -14.74
CA SER A 6 -26.21 5.09 -13.57
C SER A 6 -26.29 4.25 -12.29
N HIS A 7 -27.38 3.50 -12.10
CA HIS A 7 -27.56 2.68 -10.90
C HIS A 7 -26.59 1.49 -10.89
N SER A 8 -26.44 0.80 -12.03
CA SER A 8 -25.53 -0.34 -12.18
C SER A 8 -24.04 0.04 -12.08
N HIS A 9 -23.68 1.29 -12.40
CA HIS A 9 -22.33 1.79 -12.14
C HIS A 9 -22.08 1.97 -10.63
N GLN A 10 -23.06 2.56 -9.92
CA GLN A 10 -22.97 2.79 -8.49
C GLN A 10 -22.88 1.48 -7.70
N THR A 11 -23.70 0.47 -8.02
CA THR A 11 -23.67 -0.83 -7.32
C THR A 11 -22.33 -1.57 -7.48
N VAL A 12 -21.65 -1.41 -8.62
CA VAL A 12 -20.31 -1.96 -8.86
C VAL A 12 -19.21 -1.15 -8.15
N GLU A 13 -19.34 0.17 -8.02
CA GLU A 13 -18.43 0.98 -7.20
C GLU A 13 -18.59 0.66 -5.71
N ASP A 14 -19.84 0.56 -5.23
CA ASP A 14 -20.18 0.18 -3.86
C ASP A 14 -19.64 -1.23 -3.52
N TYR A 15 -19.65 -2.16 -4.47
CA TYR A 15 -19.00 -3.47 -4.36
C TYR A 15 -17.49 -3.36 -4.13
N ILE A 16 -16.80 -2.64 -5.03
CA ILE A 16 -15.33 -2.48 -4.98
C ILE A 16 -14.94 -1.79 -3.67
N GLU A 17 -15.68 -0.76 -3.25
CA GLU A 17 -15.47 -0.11 -1.96
C GLU A 17 -15.69 -1.10 -0.82
N ARG A 18 -16.77 -1.88 -0.81
CA ARG A 18 -17.09 -2.80 0.28
C ARG A 18 -16.07 -3.93 0.42
N VAL A 19 -15.63 -4.51 -0.70
CA VAL A 19 -14.53 -5.49 -0.74
C VAL A 19 -13.22 -4.86 -0.25
N THR A 20 -12.94 -3.61 -0.63
CA THR A 20 -11.75 -2.87 -0.19
C THR A 20 -11.77 -2.58 1.32
N GLN A 21 -12.90 -2.11 1.85
CA GLN A 21 -13.12 -1.90 3.30
C GLN A 21 -12.96 -3.21 4.08
N PHE A 22 -13.45 -4.33 3.53
CA PHE A 22 -13.29 -5.65 4.14
C PHE A 22 -11.79 -6.03 4.23
N CYS A 23 -11.06 -5.93 3.12
CA CYS A 23 -9.62 -6.20 3.08
C CYS A 23 -8.83 -5.33 4.07
N GLN A 24 -9.16 -4.04 4.17
CA GLN A 24 -8.52 -3.10 5.10
C GLN A 24 -8.82 -3.40 6.57
N SER A 25 -10.06 -3.77 6.90
CA SER A 25 -10.47 -4.05 8.29
C SER A 25 -9.98 -5.41 8.79
N GLY A 26 -9.99 -6.45 7.94
CA GLY A 26 -9.63 -7.82 8.34
C GLY A 26 -8.16 -8.20 8.20
N ARG A 27 -7.35 -7.43 7.43
CA ARG A 27 -6.02 -7.87 6.92
C ARG A 27 -6.03 -9.26 6.26
N LYS A 28 -7.18 -9.68 5.73
CA LYS A 28 -7.40 -10.92 5.00
C LYS A 28 -8.27 -10.65 3.78
N ILE A 29 -8.12 -11.46 2.76
CA ILE A 29 -8.94 -11.44 1.55
C ILE A 29 -10.27 -12.19 1.87
N PRO A 30 -11.48 -11.63 1.62
CA PRO A 30 -12.81 -12.14 2.07
C PRO A 30 -13.29 -13.58 1.75
N SER A 31 -12.45 -14.56 1.37
CA SER A 31 -12.86 -15.85 0.78
C SER A 31 -13.91 -15.72 -0.36
N PRO A 32 -14.52 -16.83 -0.86
CA PRO A 32 -15.70 -16.78 -1.73
C PRO A 32 -17.03 -16.51 -0.97
N GLU A 33 -17.18 -17.03 0.25
CA GLU A 33 -18.44 -16.97 1.01
C GLU A 33 -18.72 -15.55 1.55
N GLU A 34 -17.69 -14.84 2.02
CA GLU A 34 -17.85 -13.44 2.47
C GLU A 34 -17.99 -12.49 1.27
N LEU A 35 -17.52 -12.87 0.06
CA LEU A 35 -17.88 -12.17 -1.18
C LEU A 35 -19.36 -12.33 -1.55
N GLU A 36 -19.92 -13.55 -1.51
CA GLU A 36 -21.36 -13.75 -1.74
C GLU A 36 -22.20 -12.97 -0.72
N LYS A 37 -21.73 -12.88 0.53
CA LYS A 37 -22.35 -12.04 1.57
C LYS A 37 -22.27 -10.55 1.22
N ILE A 38 -21.13 -10.04 0.76
CA ILE A 38 -20.97 -8.64 0.32
C ILE A 38 -21.90 -8.34 -0.87
N VAL A 39 -21.95 -9.22 -1.87
CA VAL A 39 -22.87 -9.14 -3.01
C VAL A 39 -24.32 -9.04 -2.53
N SER A 40 -24.70 -9.88 -1.57
CA SER A 40 -26.05 -9.89 -0.97
C SER A 40 -26.34 -8.65 -0.12
N GLU A 41 -25.35 -8.10 0.58
CA GLU A 41 -25.46 -6.85 1.36
C GLU A 41 -25.63 -5.61 0.46
N VAL A 42 -24.94 -5.56 -0.68
CA VAL A 42 -24.99 -4.44 -1.64
C VAL A 42 -26.17 -4.58 -2.63
N GLY A 43 -26.76 -5.77 -2.76
CA GLY A 43 -27.96 -6.02 -3.57
C GLY A 43 -27.67 -6.20 -5.07
N ILE A 44 -26.47 -6.65 -5.42
CA ILE A 44 -25.97 -6.76 -6.79
C ILE A 44 -26.57 -7.98 -7.48
N SER A 45 -27.02 -7.83 -8.73
CA SER A 45 -27.61 -8.95 -9.46
C SER A 45 -26.53 -9.92 -10.00
N PRO A 46 -26.83 -11.23 -10.17
CA PRO A 46 -25.91 -12.17 -10.81
C PRO A 46 -25.45 -11.76 -12.22
N GLU A 47 -26.30 -11.04 -12.96
CA GLU A 47 -25.96 -10.46 -14.26
C GLU A 47 -24.93 -9.34 -14.17
N GLU A 48 -24.99 -8.51 -13.11
CA GLU A 48 -24.01 -7.44 -12.86
C GLU A 48 -22.64 -8.02 -12.46
N ILE A 49 -22.62 -9.08 -11.64
CA ILE A 49 -21.40 -9.84 -11.32
C ILE A 49 -20.79 -10.43 -12.60
N SER A 50 -21.61 -11.04 -13.46
CA SER A 50 -21.19 -11.58 -14.75
C SER A 50 -20.59 -10.50 -15.66
N LEU A 51 -21.16 -9.29 -15.65
CA LEU A 51 -20.62 -8.13 -16.37
C LEU A 51 -19.27 -7.67 -15.80
N ALA A 52 -19.13 -7.60 -14.47
CA ALA A 52 -17.90 -7.25 -13.79
C ALA A 52 -16.77 -8.28 -14.04
N GLN A 53 -17.08 -9.58 -13.99
CA GLN A 53 -16.15 -10.65 -14.35
C GLN A 53 -15.72 -10.56 -15.82
N LYS A 54 -16.65 -10.25 -16.73
CA LYS A 54 -16.33 -10.03 -18.15
C LYS A 54 -15.42 -8.81 -18.35
N GLN A 55 -15.62 -7.74 -17.59
CA GLN A 55 -14.73 -6.57 -17.59
C GLN A 55 -13.33 -6.95 -17.08
N SER A 56 -13.24 -7.70 -15.97
CA SER A 56 -11.98 -8.24 -15.43
C SER A 56 -11.19 -9.03 -16.48
N GLN A 57 -11.86 -9.95 -17.19
CA GLN A 57 -11.26 -10.74 -18.26
C GLN A 57 -10.81 -9.89 -19.45
N ALA A 58 -11.57 -8.85 -19.80
CA ALA A 58 -11.20 -7.92 -20.87
C ALA A 58 -9.96 -7.09 -20.51
N ASN A 59 -9.84 -6.64 -19.26
CA ASN A 59 -8.65 -5.96 -18.74
C ASN A 59 -7.45 -6.91 -18.74
N PHE A 60 -7.62 -8.14 -18.24
CA PHE A 60 -6.55 -9.15 -18.22
C PHE A 60 -6.04 -9.52 -19.63
N ALA A 61 -6.93 -9.57 -20.63
CA ALA A 61 -6.53 -9.79 -22.01
C ALA A 61 -5.65 -8.65 -22.57
N ARG A 62 -5.97 -7.38 -22.25
CA ARG A 62 -5.16 -6.22 -22.65
C ARG A 62 -3.82 -6.20 -21.91
N ALA A 63 -3.84 -6.46 -20.60
CA ALA A 63 -2.65 -6.61 -19.77
C ALA A 63 -1.66 -7.65 -20.32
N LYS A 64 -2.13 -8.84 -20.75
CA LYS A 64 -1.27 -9.87 -21.37
C LYS A 64 -0.60 -9.35 -22.65
N GLY A 65 -1.31 -8.53 -23.43
CA GLY A 65 -0.75 -7.82 -24.58
C GLY A 65 0.39 -6.88 -24.18
N TYR A 66 0.13 -5.93 -23.28
CA TYR A 66 1.14 -4.98 -22.78
C TYR A 66 2.35 -5.68 -22.15
N PHE A 67 2.11 -6.70 -21.31
CA PHE A 67 3.15 -7.52 -20.69
C PHE A 67 4.05 -8.20 -21.73
N SER A 68 3.47 -8.74 -22.82
CA SER A 68 4.24 -9.39 -23.89
C SER A 68 5.14 -8.41 -24.68
N LEU A 69 4.81 -7.13 -24.66
CA LEU A 69 5.56 -6.04 -25.29
C LEU A 69 6.56 -5.36 -24.34
N GLY A 70 6.59 -5.73 -23.06
CA GLY A 70 7.41 -5.06 -22.04
C GLY A 70 6.87 -3.70 -21.59
N HIS A 71 5.61 -3.38 -21.90
CA HIS A 71 4.96 -2.15 -21.45
C HIS A 71 4.48 -2.32 -20.00
N TRP A 72 5.41 -2.29 -19.05
CA TRP A 72 5.12 -2.67 -17.67
C TRP A 72 4.09 -1.77 -17.00
N ASP A 73 4.11 -0.45 -17.23
CA ASP A 73 3.17 0.49 -16.63
C ASP A 73 1.73 0.25 -17.12
N ASP A 74 1.54 0.12 -18.44
CA ASP A 74 0.23 -0.19 -19.05
C ASP A 74 -0.29 -1.56 -18.55
N ALA A 75 0.59 -2.57 -18.47
CA ALA A 75 0.24 -3.89 -17.95
C ALA A 75 -0.17 -3.83 -16.47
N ILE A 76 0.56 -3.10 -15.62
CA ILE A 76 0.25 -2.94 -14.20
C ILE A 76 -1.14 -2.30 -14.03
N ASN A 77 -1.43 -1.20 -14.74
CA ASN A 77 -2.71 -0.50 -14.62
C ASN A 77 -3.89 -1.42 -14.97
N GLU A 78 -3.83 -2.11 -16.12
CA GLU A 78 -4.86 -3.04 -16.57
C GLU A 78 -5.06 -4.23 -15.61
N LEU A 79 -3.98 -4.74 -15.00
CA LEU A 79 -4.05 -5.82 -14.01
C LEU A 79 -4.63 -5.34 -12.68
N GLU A 80 -4.32 -4.13 -12.24
CA GLU A 80 -4.90 -3.57 -11.01
C GLU A 80 -6.38 -3.23 -11.17
N GLU A 81 -6.81 -2.72 -12.32
CA GLU A 81 -8.24 -2.59 -12.65
C GLU A 81 -8.93 -3.97 -12.75
N GLY A 82 -8.29 -4.96 -13.39
CA GLY A 82 -8.84 -6.32 -13.50
C GLY A 82 -9.05 -6.99 -12.13
N LEU A 83 -8.07 -6.85 -11.23
CA LEU A 83 -8.10 -7.39 -9.87
C LEU A 83 -9.08 -6.66 -8.93
N ALA A 84 -9.52 -5.45 -9.27
CA ALA A 84 -10.59 -4.77 -8.52
C ALA A 84 -11.92 -5.55 -8.62
N PHE A 85 -12.15 -6.23 -9.75
CA PHE A 85 -13.35 -7.05 -9.99
C PHE A 85 -13.15 -8.52 -9.59
N ASP A 86 -11.95 -9.07 -9.73
CA ASP A 86 -11.61 -10.47 -9.37
C ASP A 86 -10.32 -10.54 -8.53
N PRO A 87 -10.40 -10.24 -7.21
CA PRO A 87 -9.22 -10.15 -6.34
C PRO A 87 -8.57 -11.51 -5.98
N TYR A 88 -9.17 -12.62 -6.43
CA TYR A 88 -8.68 -13.99 -6.19
C TYR A 88 -7.98 -14.61 -7.41
N ASN A 89 -7.92 -13.88 -8.52
CA ASN A 89 -7.36 -14.40 -9.75
C ASN A 89 -5.84 -14.58 -9.64
N ILE A 90 -5.42 -15.75 -9.13
CA ILE A 90 -4.00 -16.06 -8.87
C ILE A 90 -3.15 -15.81 -10.12
N GLU A 91 -3.64 -16.21 -11.31
CA GLU A 91 -2.96 -15.96 -12.58
C GLU A 91 -2.76 -14.47 -12.85
N MET A 92 -3.80 -13.65 -12.67
CA MET A 92 -3.71 -12.19 -12.83
C MET A 92 -2.76 -11.55 -11.79
N ILE A 93 -2.73 -12.05 -10.55
CA ILE A 93 -1.76 -11.61 -9.54
C ILE A 93 -0.33 -12.01 -9.93
N HIS A 94 -0.11 -13.21 -10.51
CA HIS A 94 1.20 -13.62 -11.03
C HIS A 94 1.70 -12.73 -12.17
N PHE A 95 0.82 -12.36 -13.11
CA PHE A 95 1.12 -11.37 -14.15
C PHE A 95 1.43 -10.00 -13.54
N LEU A 96 0.74 -9.57 -12.48
CA LEU A 96 1.00 -8.28 -11.83
C LEU A 96 2.35 -8.27 -11.11
N ILE A 97 2.66 -9.34 -10.35
CA ILE A 97 3.99 -9.56 -9.75
C ILE A 97 5.08 -9.53 -10.83
N SER A 98 4.85 -10.20 -11.95
CA SER A 98 5.81 -10.28 -13.05
C SER A 98 6.01 -8.94 -13.75
N SER A 99 4.95 -8.14 -13.90
CA SER A 99 5.00 -6.78 -14.47
C SER A 99 5.78 -5.83 -13.57
N TYR A 100 5.49 -5.84 -12.25
CA TYR A 100 6.28 -5.11 -11.25
C TYR A 100 7.75 -5.56 -11.24
N LEU A 101 8.02 -6.86 -11.39
CA LEU A 101 9.39 -7.40 -11.43
C LEU A 101 10.13 -7.00 -12.72
N GLY A 102 9.42 -6.84 -13.84
CA GLY A 102 9.93 -6.23 -15.08
C GLY A 102 10.35 -4.78 -14.84
N ARG A 103 9.41 -3.94 -14.39
CA ARG A 103 9.65 -2.53 -14.10
C ARG A 103 10.75 -2.30 -13.05
N TRP A 104 10.83 -3.15 -12.03
CA TRP A 104 11.91 -3.11 -11.02
C TRP A 104 13.28 -3.38 -11.65
N ARG A 105 13.41 -4.30 -12.61
CA ARG A 105 14.70 -4.62 -13.25
C ARG A 105 15.23 -3.47 -14.10
N GLU A 106 14.34 -2.63 -14.63
CA GLU A 106 14.71 -1.44 -15.41
C GLU A 106 14.94 -0.23 -14.48
N THR A 107 13.91 0.15 -13.73
CA THR A 107 13.88 1.41 -12.98
C THR A 107 14.43 1.32 -11.56
N HIS A 108 14.50 0.10 -11.01
CA HIS A 108 14.98 -0.19 -9.65
C HIS A 108 14.27 0.56 -8.51
N GLN A 109 12.99 0.90 -8.72
CA GLN A 109 12.14 1.56 -7.73
C GLN A 109 11.88 0.67 -6.51
N ALA A 110 11.99 1.26 -5.31
CA ALA A 110 11.78 0.53 -4.05
C ALA A 110 10.31 0.15 -3.80
N ASP A 111 9.36 0.93 -4.36
CA ASP A 111 7.92 0.67 -4.28
C ASP A 111 7.54 -0.67 -4.95
N ASP A 112 8.09 -0.94 -6.13
CA ASP A 112 7.88 -2.20 -6.85
C ASP A 112 8.32 -3.42 -6.02
N GLU A 113 9.43 -3.34 -5.27
CA GLU A 113 9.84 -4.42 -4.37
C GLU A 113 8.80 -4.68 -3.27
N GLN A 114 8.26 -3.62 -2.66
CA GLN A 114 7.25 -3.73 -1.61
C GLN A 114 5.96 -4.33 -2.16
N LYS A 115 5.51 -3.87 -3.33
CA LYS A 115 4.33 -4.37 -4.04
C LYS A 115 4.47 -5.83 -4.46
N ILE A 116 5.60 -6.24 -5.03
CA ILE A 116 5.90 -7.66 -5.32
C ILE A 116 5.77 -8.51 -4.06
N ARG A 117 6.42 -8.11 -2.96
CA ARG A 117 6.36 -8.86 -1.69
C ARG A 117 4.96 -8.91 -1.10
N MET A 118 4.16 -7.86 -1.26
CA MET A 118 2.75 -7.82 -0.84
C MET A 118 1.91 -8.81 -1.66
N ARG A 119 1.97 -8.74 -2.99
CA ARG A 119 1.19 -9.61 -3.89
C ARG A 119 1.61 -11.09 -3.79
N ILE A 120 2.88 -11.39 -3.55
CA ILE A 120 3.33 -12.78 -3.26
C ILE A 120 2.71 -13.32 -1.97
N ARG A 121 2.58 -12.50 -0.91
CA ARG A 121 1.85 -12.93 0.31
C ARG A 121 0.37 -13.18 0.00
N GLN A 122 -0.26 -12.28 -0.78
CA GLN A 122 -1.65 -12.45 -1.23
C GLN A 122 -1.85 -13.81 -1.94
N CYS A 123 -0.98 -14.19 -2.88
CA CYS A 123 -1.05 -15.51 -3.51
C CYS A 123 -0.87 -16.68 -2.53
N LEU A 124 0.08 -16.58 -1.59
CA LEU A 124 0.35 -17.63 -0.59
C LEU A 124 -0.72 -17.72 0.49
N GLU A 125 -1.49 -16.66 0.74
CA GLU A 125 -2.67 -16.66 1.60
C GLU A 125 -3.85 -17.39 0.92
N ILE A 126 -4.05 -17.18 -0.39
CA ILE A 126 -5.07 -17.90 -1.18
C ILE A 126 -4.66 -19.37 -1.36
N LYS A 127 -3.37 -19.62 -1.65
CA LYS A 127 -2.83 -20.94 -1.97
C LYS A 127 -1.42 -21.13 -1.40
N PRO A 128 -1.28 -21.72 -0.20
CA PRO A 128 0.00 -21.84 0.51
C PRO A 128 1.09 -22.65 -0.21
N ASP A 129 0.73 -23.53 -1.14
CA ASP A 129 1.67 -24.37 -1.92
C ASP A 129 1.98 -23.81 -3.32
N ASP A 130 1.66 -22.53 -3.58
CA ASP A 130 1.79 -21.94 -4.90
C ASP A 130 3.24 -21.78 -5.38
N LYS A 131 3.67 -22.73 -6.20
CA LYS A 131 5.04 -22.85 -6.73
C LYS A 131 5.47 -21.61 -7.53
N GLU A 132 4.56 -20.98 -8.26
CA GLU A 132 4.87 -19.83 -9.12
C GLU A 132 5.18 -18.58 -8.27
N SER A 133 4.39 -18.30 -7.24
CA SER A 133 4.67 -17.23 -6.26
C SER A 133 6.02 -17.43 -5.55
N LEU A 134 6.35 -18.66 -5.18
CA LEU A 134 7.66 -19.00 -4.59
C LEU A 134 8.82 -18.82 -5.59
N GLN A 135 8.61 -19.16 -6.86
CA GLN A 135 9.60 -18.90 -7.92
C GLN A 135 9.78 -17.39 -8.15
N LEU A 136 8.71 -16.60 -8.20
CA LEU A 136 8.75 -15.14 -8.36
C LEU A 136 9.47 -14.48 -7.17
N LEU A 137 9.27 -14.97 -5.93
CA LEU A 137 10.01 -14.54 -4.76
C LEU A 137 11.52 -14.80 -4.91
N GLY A 138 11.90 -16.00 -5.38
CA GLY A 138 13.28 -16.37 -5.67
C GLY A 138 13.90 -15.51 -6.76
N GLN A 139 13.15 -15.17 -7.81
CA GLN A 139 13.59 -14.24 -8.86
C GLN A 139 13.85 -12.84 -8.30
N LEU A 140 12.95 -12.30 -7.46
CA LEU A 140 13.14 -11.01 -6.80
C LEU A 140 14.42 -11.00 -5.95
N HIS A 141 14.63 -12.02 -5.11
CA HIS A 141 15.83 -12.10 -4.26
C HIS A 141 17.12 -12.17 -5.08
N LYS A 142 17.12 -12.93 -6.18
CA LYS A 142 18.25 -13.00 -7.12
C LYS A 142 18.52 -11.64 -7.78
N SER A 143 17.48 -10.94 -8.22
CA SER A 143 17.57 -9.59 -8.81
C SER A 143 18.14 -8.57 -7.81
N ILE A 144 17.67 -8.55 -6.56
CA ILE A 144 18.21 -7.68 -5.50
C ILE A 144 19.69 -8.01 -5.21
N LYS A 145 20.03 -9.29 -5.03
CA LYS A 145 21.40 -9.73 -4.73
C LYS A 145 22.37 -9.34 -5.85
N ASN A 146 21.98 -9.53 -7.11
CA ASN A 146 22.80 -9.16 -8.26
C ASN A 146 23.09 -7.64 -8.27
N ARG A 147 22.08 -6.80 -8.00
CA ARG A 147 22.25 -5.34 -7.89
C ARG A 147 23.22 -4.96 -6.77
N GLN A 148 23.12 -5.60 -5.60
CA GLN A 148 24.03 -5.36 -4.47
C GLN A 148 25.49 -5.73 -4.81
N ILE A 149 25.71 -6.84 -5.52
CA ILE A 149 27.04 -7.25 -5.97
C ILE A 149 27.65 -6.23 -6.95
N ILE A 150 26.83 -5.69 -7.87
CA ILE A 150 27.28 -4.65 -8.82
C ILE A 150 27.71 -3.37 -8.09
N HIS A 151 26.93 -2.90 -7.10
CA HIS A 151 27.32 -1.73 -6.30
C HIS A 151 28.58 -1.98 -5.46
N LEU A 152 28.74 -3.18 -4.91
CA LEU A 152 29.93 -3.56 -4.13
C LEU A 152 31.19 -3.61 -5.00
N SER A 153 31.10 -4.16 -6.23
CA SER A 153 32.25 -4.20 -7.15
C SER A 153 32.62 -2.81 -7.65
N LEU A 154 31.66 -1.95 -8.00
CA LEU A 154 31.89 -0.54 -8.33
C LEU A 154 32.61 0.21 -7.20
N GLY A 155 32.20 -0.01 -5.93
CA GLY A 155 32.89 0.55 -4.77
C GLY A 155 34.34 0.08 -4.65
N LEU A 156 34.59 -1.22 -4.81
CA LEU A 156 35.94 -1.81 -4.77
C LEU A 156 36.84 -1.31 -5.90
N PHE A 157 36.34 -1.19 -7.14
CA PHE A 157 37.10 -0.62 -8.26
C PHE A 157 37.36 0.89 -8.09
N GLY A 158 36.42 1.63 -7.49
CA GLY A 158 36.64 3.03 -7.09
C GLY A 158 37.77 3.17 -6.07
N ILE A 159 37.81 2.32 -5.04
CA ILE A 159 38.87 2.34 -4.02
C ILE A 159 40.21 1.89 -4.61
N LEU A 160 40.25 0.85 -5.45
CA LEU A 160 41.48 0.36 -6.09
C LEU A 160 42.04 1.36 -7.11
N SER A 161 41.21 2.08 -7.86
CA SER A 161 41.68 3.14 -8.76
C SER A 161 42.26 4.32 -7.98
N ILE A 162 41.62 4.77 -6.90
CA ILE A 162 42.18 5.81 -6.01
C ILE A 162 43.49 5.33 -5.37
N GLY A 163 43.53 4.09 -4.86
CA GLY A 163 44.72 3.51 -4.24
C GLY A 163 45.89 3.31 -5.21
N THR A 164 45.63 2.91 -6.45
CA THR A 164 46.67 2.80 -7.49
C THR A 164 47.15 4.15 -7.99
N ILE A 165 46.29 5.18 -8.06
CA ILE A 165 46.71 6.56 -8.34
C ILE A 165 47.62 7.08 -7.22
N ILE A 166 47.22 6.94 -5.94
CA ILE A 166 48.03 7.36 -4.79
C ILE A 166 49.35 6.56 -4.72
N GLY A 167 49.31 5.25 -4.98
CA GLY A 167 50.50 4.40 -5.05
C GLY A 167 51.45 4.78 -6.19
N LEU A 168 50.92 5.10 -7.38
CA LEU A 168 51.71 5.63 -8.50
C LEU A 168 52.30 7.00 -8.18
N PHE A 169 51.59 7.88 -7.47
CA PHE A 169 52.15 9.16 -7.00
C PHE A 169 53.27 8.96 -5.97
N ALA A 170 53.10 8.04 -5.01
CA ALA A 170 54.14 7.71 -4.04
C ALA A 170 55.39 7.10 -4.71
N LEU A 171 55.21 6.26 -5.73
CA LEU A 171 56.29 5.66 -6.50
C LEU A 171 56.95 6.65 -7.49
N ASN A 172 56.20 7.61 -8.07
CA ASN A 172 56.76 8.63 -8.97
C ASN A 172 57.61 9.70 -8.27
N ASN A 173 57.62 9.77 -6.94
CA ASN A 173 58.67 10.51 -6.22
C ASN A 173 60.06 9.87 -6.39
N ILE A 174 60.14 8.65 -6.94
CA ILE A 174 61.37 8.06 -7.48
C ILE A 174 61.48 8.43 -8.97
N SER A 175 61.84 9.70 -9.20
CA SER A 175 62.35 10.29 -10.45
C SER A 175 61.55 10.09 -11.75
N LEU A 176 60.75 11.09 -12.15
CA LEU A 176 60.49 11.39 -13.58
C LEU A 176 60.40 12.90 -13.89
N ASN A 177 61.51 13.45 -14.36
CA ASN A 177 61.67 14.86 -14.76
C ASN A 177 61.07 15.15 -16.16
N ILE A 178 59.77 14.90 -16.35
CA ILE A 178 59.09 14.97 -17.68
C ILE A 178 57.88 15.93 -17.73
N PHE A 179 57.38 16.43 -16.58
CA PHE A 179 56.13 17.22 -16.54
C PHE A 179 56.28 18.70 -16.16
N ASN A 180 57.14 19.43 -16.87
CA ASN A 180 57.26 20.89 -16.69
C ASN A 180 56.14 21.70 -17.40
N ASN A 181 55.09 21.05 -17.92
CA ASN A 181 53.99 21.70 -18.66
C ASN A 181 52.60 21.04 -18.41
N ARG A 182 52.41 20.35 -17.26
CA ARG A 182 51.12 19.76 -16.86
C ARG A 182 50.48 20.37 -15.60
N ASN A 183 51.18 21.25 -14.88
CA ASN A 183 50.68 21.80 -13.62
C ASN A 183 49.32 22.50 -13.79
N GLU A 184 49.15 23.29 -14.84
CA GLU A 184 47.90 24.02 -15.13
C GLU A 184 46.72 23.07 -15.41
N GLN A 185 46.94 21.93 -16.07
CA GLN A 185 45.87 20.92 -16.28
C GLN A 185 45.48 20.20 -14.98
N ILE A 186 46.47 19.94 -14.11
CA ILE A 186 46.23 19.31 -12.80
C ILE A 186 45.46 20.27 -11.88
N GLU A 187 45.84 21.55 -11.84
CA GLU A 187 45.19 22.59 -11.05
C GLU A 187 43.73 22.80 -11.47
N ASN A 188 43.45 22.86 -12.78
CA ASN A 188 42.07 22.94 -13.30
C ASN A 188 41.21 21.72 -12.92
N VAL A 189 41.77 20.50 -12.97
CA VAL A 189 41.05 19.28 -12.57
C VAL A 189 40.81 19.25 -11.06
N GLU A 190 41.79 19.66 -10.26
CA GLU A 190 41.66 19.75 -8.80
C GLU A 190 40.58 20.78 -8.40
N GLN A 191 40.56 21.94 -9.06
CA GLN A 191 39.55 22.97 -8.85
C GLN A 191 38.15 22.47 -9.23
N GLY A 192 38.01 21.80 -10.38
CA GLY A 192 36.74 21.19 -10.80
C GLY A 192 36.22 20.13 -9.81
N LEU A 193 37.10 19.27 -9.28
CA LEU A 193 36.75 18.30 -8.24
C LEU A 193 36.35 18.99 -6.92
N ARG A 194 37.08 20.03 -6.49
CA ARG A 194 36.73 20.82 -5.30
C ARG A 194 35.36 21.48 -5.44
N ASP A 195 35.04 22.02 -6.61
CA ASP A 195 33.74 22.64 -6.88
C ASP A 195 32.60 21.62 -6.94
N GLU A 196 32.80 20.45 -7.53
CA GLU A 196 31.76 19.41 -7.56
C GLU A 196 31.53 18.77 -6.17
N ILE A 197 32.57 18.67 -5.34
CA ILE A 197 32.44 18.31 -3.91
C ILE A 197 31.60 19.36 -3.18
N ARG A 198 31.89 20.67 -3.33
CA ARG A 198 31.11 21.76 -2.71
C ARG A 198 29.65 21.77 -3.17
N ARG A 199 29.40 21.51 -4.46
CA ARG A 199 28.04 21.39 -5.02
C ARG A 199 27.29 20.20 -4.44
N THR A 200 27.92 19.04 -4.41
CA THR A 200 27.35 17.81 -3.84
C THR A 200 27.03 17.98 -2.35
N GLN A 201 27.95 18.58 -1.59
CA GLN A 201 27.74 18.89 -0.17
C GLN A 201 26.58 19.88 0.04
N SER A 202 26.52 20.96 -0.74
CA SER A 202 25.41 21.94 -0.71
C SER A 202 24.06 21.30 -1.06
N ASN A 203 24.03 20.42 -2.05
CA ASN A 203 22.83 19.69 -2.45
C ASN A 203 22.37 18.71 -1.37
N ASN A 204 23.30 18.04 -0.68
CA ASN A 204 22.98 17.16 0.43
C ASN A 204 22.44 17.94 1.64
N ILE A 205 23.00 19.12 1.96
CA ILE A 205 22.49 20.00 3.02
C ILE A 205 21.03 20.40 2.73
N ARG A 206 20.74 20.90 1.52
CA ARG A 206 19.37 21.26 1.11
C ARG A 206 18.40 20.08 1.18
N ARG A 207 18.84 18.87 0.82
CA ARG A 207 18.03 17.65 0.97
C ARG A 207 17.77 17.31 2.44
N THR A 208 18.76 17.47 3.33
CA THR A 208 18.53 17.26 4.76
C THR A 208 17.60 18.30 5.37
N GLU A 209 17.64 19.55 4.91
CA GLU A 209 16.70 20.62 5.33
C GLU A 209 15.26 20.33 4.86
N ASP A 210 15.06 19.96 3.59
CA ASP A 210 13.75 19.56 3.05
C ASP A 210 13.17 18.31 3.77
N ILE A 211 14.01 17.32 4.06
CA ILE A 211 13.60 16.14 4.85
C ILE A 211 13.22 16.56 6.28
N ALA A 212 14.01 17.40 6.95
CA ALA A 212 13.71 17.88 8.30
C ALA A 212 12.39 18.69 8.35
N GLN A 213 12.14 19.52 7.33
CA GLN A 213 10.88 20.27 7.20
C GLN A 213 9.68 19.31 6.99
N LYS A 214 9.83 18.31 6.13
CA LYS A 214 8.78 17.28 5.90
C LYS A 214 8.50 16.46 7.16
N VAL A 215 9.53 16.08 7.92
CA VAL A 215 9.37 15.40 9.22
C VAL A 215 8.63 16.30 10.21
N SER A 216 8.98 17.58 10.34
CA SER A 216 8.29 18.53 11.22
C SER A 216 6.81 18.73 10.84
N ASN A 217 6.51 18.83 9.54
CA ASN A 217 5.14 18.89 9.04
C ASN A 217 4.34 17.62 9.38
N ASN A 218 4.96 16.44 9.22
CA ASN A 218 4.35 15.16 9.56
C ASN A 218 4.12 15.03 11.08
N GLU A 219 5.05 15.48 11.93
CA GLU A 219 4.83 15.53 13.39
C GLU A 219 3.62 16.40 13.76
N ASN A 220 3.48 17.57 13.16
CA ASN A 220 2.34 18.45 13.40
C ASN A 220 1.01 17.80 12.95
N MET A 221 1.02 17.09 11.82
CA MET A 221 -0.12 16.31 11.33
C MET A 221 -0.48 15.16 12.30
N ILE A 222 0.50 14.41 12.79
CA ILE A 222 0.32 13.34 13.79
C ILE A 222 -0.25 13.91 15.10
N ARG A 223 0.24 15.07 15.57
CA ARG A 223 -0.32 15.76 16.75
C ARG A 223 -1.78 16.16 16.53
N SER A 224 -2.13 16.65 15.34
CA SER A 224 -3.51 16.97 14.97
C SER A 224 -4.43 15.74 15.01
N PHE A 225 -4.03 14.63 14.37
CA PHE A 225 -4.78 13.38 14.42
C PHE A 225 -4.94 12.84 15.85
N ASN A 226 -3.89 12.86 16.67
CA ASN A 226 -3.94 12.41 18.06
C ASN A 226 -4.89 13.27 18.93
N ASN A 227 -5.04 14.56 18.63
CA ASN A 227 -6.02 15.41 19.29
C ASN A 227 -7.45 15.06 18.84
N ARG A 228 -7.66 14.80 17.55
CA ARG A 228 -8.97 14.39 17.01
C ARG A 228 -9.42 13.01 17.50
N ILE A 229 -8.49 12.06 17.67
CA ILE A 229 -8.76 10.76 18.29
C ILE A 229 -9.26 10.96 19.72
N ARG A 230 -8.56 11.75 20.55
CA ARG A 230 -8.99 12.05 21.93
C ARG A 230 -10.35 12.75 22.00
N GLU A 231 -10.68 13.63 21.05
CA GLU A 231 -12.00 14.26 20.97
C GLU A 231 -13.11 13.24 20.66
N LEU A 232 -12.85 12.30 19.75
CA LEU A 232 -13.79 11.23 19.40
C LEU A 232 -13.96 10.21 20.53
N GLU A 233 -12.88 9.84 21.23
CA GLU A 233 -12.92 9.00 22.44
C GLU A 233 -13.80 9.64 23.53
N GLN A 234 -13.62 10.93 23.81
CA GLN A 234 -14.46 11.66 24.76
C GLN A 234 -15.92 11.74 24.32
N LYS A 235 -16.19 11.89 23.02
CA LYS A 235 -17.55 11.89 22.49
C LYS A 235 -18.22 10.52 22.63
N ASN A 236 -17.50 9.43 22.32
CA ASN A 236 -18.00 8.07 22.48
C ASN A 236 -18.28 7.75 23.95
N GLN A 237 -17.40 8.14 24.87
CA GLN A 237 -17.62 7.95 26.31
C GLN A 237 -18.85 8.71 26.83
N ARG A 238 -19.14 9.92 26.31
CA ARG A 238 -20.38 10.64 26.63
C ARG A 238 -21.61 9.91 26.12
N LEU A 239 -21.61 9.45 24.87
CA LEU A 239 -22.71 8.69 24.29
C LEU A 239 -22.97 7.36 25.02
N GLU A 240 -21.91 6.71 25.51
CA GLU A 240 -22.02 5.50 26.34
C GLU A 240 -22.69 5.80 27.68
N ASN A 241 -22.29 6.88 28.36
CA ASN A 241 -22.95 7.33 29.60
C ASN A 241 -24.42 7.72 29.36
N ASP A 242 -24.72 8.47 28.29
CA ASP A 242 -26.08 8.89 27.94
C ASP A 242 -26.97 7.66 27.66
N ASN A 243 -26.45 6.65 26.96
CA ASN A 243 -27.14 5.38 26.74
C ASN A 243 -27.40 4.61 28.05
N GLN A 244 -26.45 4.59 28.99
CA GLN A 244 -26.66 3.97 30.31
C GLN A 244 -27.78 4.67 31.10
N VAL A 245 -27.86 6.01 31.04
CA VAL A 245 -28.94 6.78 31.68
C VAL A 245 -30.29 6.48 31.01
N LEU A 246 -30.34 6.36 29.68
CA LEU A 246 -31.57 5.99 28.96
C LEU A 246 -32.05 4.58 29.32
N LEU A 247 -31.14 3.61 29.46
CA LEU A 247 -31.48 2.26 29.92
C LEU A 247 -32.05 2.27 31.34
N GLN A 248 -31.41 2.96 32.28
CA GLN A 248 -31.92 3.10 33.66
C GLN A 248 -33.31 3.77 33.70
N ASN A 249 -33.55 4.78 32.86
CA ASN A 249 -34.86 5.41 32.75
C ASN A 249 -35.93 4.47 32.18
N ASN A 250 -35.57 3.63 31.19
CA ASN A 250 -36.45 2.61 30.63
C ASN A 250 -36.81 1.54 31.69
N ASP A 251 -35.84 1.00 32.42
CA ASP A 251 -36.06 0.06 33.52
C ASP A 251 -36.98 0.63 34.61
N ASN A 252 -36.82 1.92 34.93
CA ASN A 252 -37.68 2.62 35.89
C ASN A 252 -39.11 2.84 35.36
N LEU A 253 -39.29 3.03 34.05
CA LEU A 253 -40.62 3.11 33.43
C LEU A 253 -41.30 1.74 33.42
N ASN A 254 -40.60 0.67 33.07
CA ASN A 254 -41.13 -0.69 33.06
C ASN A 254 -41.62 -1.12 34.45
N LYS A 255 -40.83 -0.87 35.51
CA LYS A 255 -41.27 -1.10 36.91
C LYS A 255 -42.52 -0.31 37.29
N ARG A 256 -42.69 0.92 36.77
CA ARG A 256 -43.90 1.72 37.03
C ARG A 256 -45.11 1.19 36.27
N LEU A 257 -44.93 0.63 35.07
CA LEU A 257 -45.98 -0.06 34.33
C LEU A 257 -46.41 -1.33 35.07
N GLU A 258 -45.47 -2.18 35.50
CA GLU A 258 -45.75 -3.39 36.31
C GLU A 258 -46.59 -3.07 37.57
N ILE A 259 -46.27 -2.00 38.29
CA ILE A 259 -47.04 -1.55 39.46
C ILE A 259 -48.46 -1.12 39.08
N ILE A 260 -48.64 -0.42 37.96
CA ILE A 260 -49.96 0.02 37.47
C ILE A 260 -50.80 -1.20 37.03
N GLU A 261 -50.19 -2.16 36.34
CA GLU A 261 -50.84 -3.41 35.93
C GLU A 261 -51.31 -4.22 37.15
N GLN A 262 -50.49 -4.33 38.20
CA GLN A 262 -50.86 -4.96 39.47
C GLN A 262 -52.05 -4.24 40.13
N GLN A 263 -52.00 -2.90 40.22
CA GLN A 263 -53.10 -2.11 40.81
C GLN A 263 -54.41 -2.24 40.03
N LEU A 264 -54.36 -2.30 38.70
CA LEU A 264 -55.53 -2.52 37.85
C LEU A 264 -56.12 -3.92 38.04
N GLN A 265 -55.26 -4.95 38.18
CA GLN A 265 -55.70 -6.31 38.46
C GLN A 265 -56.37 -6.42 39.84
N GLU A 266 -55.78 -5.83 40.88
CA GLU A 266 -56.36 -5.78 42.23
C GLU A 266 -57.74 -5.07 42.24
N GLN A 267 -57.89 -3.98 41.48
CA GLN A 267 -59.19 -3.31 41.32
C GLN A 267 -60.20 -4.15 40.56
N LEU A 268 -59.78 -4.89 39.53
CA LEU A 268 -60.66 -5.79 38.79
C LEU A 268 -61.19 -6.91 39.70
N ASP A 269 -60.30 -7.51 40.49
CA ASP A 269 -60.64 -8.61 41.41
C ASP A 269 -61.54 -8.14 42.57
N GLN A 270 -61.36 -6.91 43.06
CA GLN A 270 -62.28 -6.29 44.04
C GLN A 270 -63.68 -6.08 43.46
N ASN A 271 -63.80 -5.54 42.24
CA ASN A 271 -65.10 -5.31 41.59
C ASN A 271 -65.86 -6.61 41.23
N LEU A 272 -65.20 -7.77 41.26
CA LEU A 272 -65.83 -9.09 41.03
C LEU A 272 -66.36 -9.74 42.32
N LEU A 273 -66.11 -9.14 43.48
CA LEU A 273 -66.55 -9.61 44.80
C LEU A 273 -67.73 -8.84 45.39
N GLU A 274 -68.12 -7.71 44.77
CA GLU A 274 -69.29 -6.89 45.11
C GLU A 274 -70.56 -7.28 44.32
#